data_AF-A0AAV0YBD3-F1
#
_entry.id   AF-A0AAV0YBD3-F1
#
_cell.length_a   1.000
_cell.length_b   1.000
_cell.length_c   1.000
_cell.angle_alpha   90.00
_cell.angle_beta   90.00
_cell.angle_gamma   90.00
#
_symmetry.space_group_name_H-M   'P 1'
#
loop_
_entity.id
_entity.type
_entity.pdbx_description
1 polymer ?
#
loop_
_entity_poly.entity_id
_entity_poly.type
_entity_poly.pdbx_seq_one_letter_code
_entity_poly.pdbx_strand_id
1 'polypeptide(L)'
;MVSATHDRETVTEWLKCLKDLIIAKDPSIWPPFKNVVTDFSWAFMHGISKAWNGKETIFEYLDMCHRILTGRETLSYSTVVITSCTNHYVKNILNHVKHYYPDDKKTAFYIARCVGLVFEMNNYEEIKHWFKLLSTMILSDKSTEMCKYGNEIIPTNEQWII
;
A
#
# COMPACT_ATOMS: atom_id res chain seq x y z
N MET A 1 7.83 8.90 -27.22
CA MET A 1 7.69 7.71 -26.36
C MET A 1 7.13 8.20 -25.04
N VAL A 2 5.81 8.14 -24.84
CA VAL A 2 5.22 8.45 -23.54
C VAL A 2 5.43 7.20 -22.69
N SER A 3 6.54 7.13 -21.97
CA SER A 3 6.61 6.22 -20.83
C SER A 3 5.56 6.71 -19.85
N ALA A 4 4.47 5.96 -19.69
CA ALA A 4 3.47 6.26 -18.68
C ALA A 4 4.12 6.07 -17.31
N THR A 5 4.76 7.12 -16.79
CA THR A 5 5.08 7.19 -15.37
C THR A 5 3.76 7.26 -14.64
N HIS A 6 3.38 6.18 -13.96
CA HIS A 6 2.20 6.13 -13.11
C HIS A 6 2.50 6.88 -11.80
N ASP A 7 2.89 8.14 -11.92
CA ASP A 7 3.09 8.98 -10.75
C ASP A 7 1.73 9.40 -10.17
N ARG A 8 1.80 9.82 -8.92
CA ARG A 8 0.65 10.19 -8.10
C ARG A 8 -0.13 11.35 -8.72
N GLU A 9 0.55 12.32 -9.32
CA GLU A 9 -0.11 13.48 -9.94
C GLU A 9 -0.94 13.06 -11.15
N THR A 10 -0.36 12.28 -12.05
CA THR A 10 -1.01 11.81 -13.29
C THR A 10 -2.26 10.98 -12.98
N VAL A 11 -2.14 10.06 -12.02
CA VAL A 11 -3.28 9.22 -11.57
C VAL A 11 -4.37 10.07 -10.92
N THR A 12 -4.00 11.03 -10.07
CA THR A 12 -4.97 11.94 -9.42
C THR A 12 -5.73 12.76 -10.44
N GLU A 13 -5.04 13.31 -11.45
CA GLU A 13 -5.66 14.16 -12.46
C GLU A 13 -6.63 13.37 -13.34
N TRP A 14 -6.26 12.16 -13.76
CA TRP A 14 -7.17 11.28 -14.48
C TRP A 14 -8.43 10.95 -13.66
N LEU A 15 -8.29 10.68 -12.35
CA LEU A 15 -9.42 10.41 -11.46
C LEU A 15 -10.34 11.63 -11.27
N LYS A 16 -9.80 12.85 -11.26
CA LYS A 16 -10.60 14.09 -11.25
C LYS A 16 -11.38 14.24 -12.55
N CYS A 17 -10.72 14.11 -13.71
CA CYS A 17 -11.37 14.16 -15.01
C CYS A 17 -12.51 13.13 -15.12
N LEU A 18 -12.29 11.92 -14.62
CA LEU A 18 -13.31 10.88 -14.57
C LEU A 18 -14.50 11.29 -13.69
N LYS A 19 -14.25 11.83 -12.49
CA LYS A 19 -15.30 12.35 -11.59
C LYS A 19 -16.10 13.46 -12.26
N ASP A 20 -15.43 14.42 -12.89
CA ASP A 20 -16.06 15.55 -13.57
C ASP A 20 -16.93 15.08 -14.74
N LEU A 21 -16.45 14.10 -15.52
CA LEU A 21 -17.22 13.47 -16.60
C LEU A 21 -18.50 12.79 -16.08
N ILE A 22 -18.42 12.11 -14.93
CA ILE A 22 -19.56 11.43 -14.31
C ILE A 22 -20.59 12.46 -13.82
N ILE A 23 -20.14 13.48 -13.09
CA ILE A 23 -20.98 14.56 -12.55
C ILE A 23 -21.63 15.37 -13.68
N ALA A 24 -20.91 15.62 -14.79
CA ALA A 24 -21.45 16.31 -15.95
C ALA A 24 -22.59 15.56 -16.64
N LYS A 25 -22.61 14.22 -16.53
CA LYS A 25 -23.74 13.41 -17.02
C LYS A 25 -24.91 13.42 -16.04
N ASP A 26 -24.64 13.21 -14.76
CA ASP A 26 -25.62 13.29 -13.68
C ASP A 26 -24.88 13.50 -12.35
N PRO A 27 -25.13 14.59 -11.60
CA PRO A 27 -24.49 14.80 -10.30
C PRO A 27 -25.01 13.85 -9.22
N SER A 28 -26.24 13.32 -9.36
CA SER A 28 -26.89 12.49 -8.34
C SER A 28 -26.30 11.09 -8.22
N ILE A 29 -25.61 10.61 -9.25
CA ILE A 29 -24.96 9.29 -9.25
C ILE A 29 -23.63 9.29 -8.50
N TRP A 30 -23.10 10.44 -8.07
CA TRP A 30 -21.81 10.49 -7.41
C TRP A 30 -21.89 10.14 -5.90
N PRO A 31 -20.98 9.29 -5.37
CA PRO A 31 -20.04 8.44 -6.10
C PRO A 31 -20.72 7.20 -6.69
N PRO A 32 -20.39 6.80 -7.93
CA PRO A 32 -21.02 5.65 -8.60
C PRO A 32 -20.61 4.32 -7.97
N PHE A 33 -19.47 4.32 -7.27
CA PHE A 33 -18.95 3.17 -6.52
C PHE A 33 -18.68 3.62 -5.09
N LYS A 34 -19.29 2.94 -4.10
CA LYS A 34 -19.00 3.20 -2.69
C LYS A 34 -17.69 2.58 -2.22
N ASN A 35 -17.20 1.57 -2.93
CA ASN A 35 -15.99 0.85 -2.60
C ASN A 35 -15.12 0.71 -3.85
N VAL A 36 -13.84 1.06 -3.72
CA VAL A 36 -12.83 0.87 -4.75
C VAL A 36 -11.78 -0.08 -4.21
N VAL A 37 -11.62 -1.22 -4.89
CA VAL A 37 -10.61 -2.22 -4.54
C VAL A 37 -9.33 -1.90 -5.28
N THR A 38 -8.21 -1.79 -4.56
CA THR A 38 -6.88 -1.50 -5.12
C THR A 38 -5.88 -2.59 -4.76
N ASP A 39 -4.90 -2.81 -5.60
CA ASP A 39 -3.79 -3.75 -5.45
C ASP A 39 -2.62 -3.20 -4.60
N PHE A 40 -2.92 -2.30 -3.65
CA PHE A 40 -1.93 -1.55 -2.85
C PHE A 40 -1.08 -0.56 -3.66
N SER A 41 -1.52 -0.14 -4.84
CA SER A 41 -0.88 0.97 -5.56
C SER A 41 -1.00 2.28 -4.77
N TRP A 42 0.13 2.76 -4.23
CA TRP A 42 0.20 4.00 -3.46
C TRP A 42 -0.32 5.21 -4.25
N ALA A 43 0.13 5.35 -5.50
CA ALA A 43 -0.30 6.42 -6.39
C ALA A 43 -1.83 6.40 -6.60
N PHE A 44 -2.43 5.21 -6.72
CA PHE A 44 -3.86 5.05 -6.92
C PHE A 44 -4.67 5.33 -5.64
N MET A 45 -4.23 4.81 -4.50
CA MET A 45 -4.84 5.10 -3.19
C MET A 45 -4.83 6.59 -2.89
N HIS A 46 -3.68 7.24 -3.08
CA HIS A 46 -3.56 8.68 -2.92
C HIS A 46 -4.46 9.44 -3.92
N GLY A 47 -4.47 9.02 -5.18
CA GLY A 47 -5.32 9.64 -6.19
C GLY A 47 -6.80 9.59 -5.84
N ILE A 48 -7.32 8.46 -5.36
CA ILE A 48 -8.72 8.34 -4.93
C ILE A 48 -8.98 9.20 -3.70
N SER A 49 -8.09 9.13 -2.71
CA SER A 49 -8.14 9.96 -1.50
C SER A 49 -8.31 11.43 -1.84
N LYS A 50 -7.51 11.93 -2.80
CA LYS A 50 -7.53 13.33 -3.21
C LYS A 50 -8.67 13.68 -4.14
N ALA A 51 -8.80 12.99 -5.27
CA ALA A 51 -9.79 13.33 -6.29
C ALA A 51 -11.23 13.08 -5.82
N TRP A 52 -11.46 11.98 -5.10
CA TRP A 52 -12.82 11.51 -4.82
C TRP A 52 -13.29 11.81 -3.41
N ASN A 53 -12.38 11.75 -2.42
CA ASN A 53 -12.69 12.03 -1.01
C ASN A 53 -12.26 13.43 -0.53
N GLY A 54 -11.61 14.23 -1.37
CA GLY A 54 -11.21 15.60 -1.04
C GLY A 54 -10.15 15.70 0.05
N LYS A 55 -9.30 14.68 0.21
CA LYS A 55 -8.20 14.66 1.17
C LYS A 55 -6.89 15.01 0.47
N GLU A 56 -6.15 16.00 0.96
CA GLU A 56 -4.92 16.44 0.28
C GLU A 56 -3.83 15.36 0.31
N THR A 57 -3.87 14.51 1.34
CA THR A 57 -2.97 13.37 1.48
C THR A 57 -3.73 12.09 1.83
N ILE A 58 -3.10 10.95 1.56
CA ILE A 58 -3.61 9.64 2.00
C ILE A 58 -3.58 9.52 3.53
N PHE A 59 -2.71 10.25 4.23
CA PHE A 59 -2.69 10.26 5.70
C PHE A 59 -3.94 10.89 6.29
N GLU A 60 -4.47 11.96 5.70
CA GLU A 60 -5.76 12.54 6.10
C GLU A 60 -6.93 11.56 5.90
N TYR A 61 -6.86 10.72 4.86
CA TYR A 61 -7.84 9.66 4.65
C TYR A 61 -7.71 8.56 5.71
N LEU A 62 -6.50 8.11 6.02
CA LEU A 62 -6.27 7.11 7.07
C LEU A 62 -6.69 7.61 8.46
N ASP A 63 -6.45 8.87 8.76
CA ASP A 63 -6.88 9.52 10.00
C ASP A 63 -8.42 9.62 10.08
N MET A 64 -9.10 9.94 8.97
CA MET A 64 -10.57 9.84 8.87
C MET A 64 -11.06 8.41 9.13
N CYS A 65 -10.45 7.40 8.50
CA CYS A 65 -10.77 6.00 8.75
C CYS A 65 -10.62 5.64 10.24
N HIS A 66 -9.54 6.06 10.88
CA HIS A 66 -9.30 5.83 12.30
C HIS A 66 -10.38 6.50 13.18
N ARG A 67 -10.76 7.75 12.89
CA ARG A 67 -11.86 8.41 13.62
C ARG A 67 -13.19 7.70 13.45
N ILE A 68 -13.50 7.20 12.25
CA ILE A 68 -14.72 6.43 12.00
C ILE A 68 -14.71 5.11 12.78
N LEU A 69 -13.60 4.36 12.72
CA LEU A 69 -13.45 3.09 13.43
C LEU A 69 -13.48 3.23 14.95
N THR A 70 -13.03 4.38 15.47
CA THR A 70 -13.08 4.70 16.91
C THR A 70 -14.38 5.38 17.34
N GLY A 71 -15.38 5.49 16.45
CA GLY A 71 -16.69 6.08 16.75
C GLY A 71 -16.68 7.60 16.95
N ARG A 72 -15.60 8.29 16.55
CA ARG A 72 -15.44 9.75 16.66
C ARG A 72 -15.99 10.52 15.46
N GLU A 73 -16.25 9.85 14.35
CA GLU A 73 -16.78 10.41 13.11
C GLU A 73 -17.73 9.39 12.46
N THR A 74 -18.74 9.84 11.72
CA THR A 74 -19.60 8.96 10.93
C THR A 74 -19.17 8.97 9.46
N LEU A 75 -19.24 7.82 8.80
CA LEU A 75 -18.91 7.73 7.37
C LEU A 75 -19.94 8.51 6.54
N SER A 76 -19.49 9.56 5.86
CA SER A 76 -20.36 10.32 4.95
C SER A 76 -20.77 9.48 3.75
N TYR A 77 -22.02 9.62 3.30
CA TYR A 77 -22.53 8.97 2.09
C TYR A 77 -21.69 9.30 0.84
N SER A 78 -21.11 10.49 0.76
CA SER A 78 -20.26 10.90 -0.38
C SER A 78 -18.86 10.30 -0.35
N THR A 79 -18.46 9.63 0.74
CA THR A 79 -17.13 9.05 0.89
C THR A 79 -17.02 7.75 0.12
N VAL A 80 -15.97 7.63 -0.68
CA VAL A 80 -15.55 6.39 -1.33
C VAL A 80 -14.59 5.64 -0.40
N VAL A 81 -14.94 4.40 -0.07
CA VAL A 81 -14.07 3.51 0.70
C VAL A 81 -13.00 2.92 -0.21
N ILE A 82 -11.74 3.00 0.23
CA ILE A 82 -10.59 2.39 -0.45
C ILE A 82 -10.32 1.07 0.26
N THR A 83 -10.61 -0.04 -0.43
CA THR A 83 -10.32 -1.38 0.09
C THR A 83 -9.04 -1.89 -0.54
N SER A 84 -8.08 -2.25 0.30
CA SER A 84 -6.86 -2.89 -0.17
C SER A 84 -7.08 -4.37 -0.43
N CYS A 85 -6.70 -4.85 -1.62
CA CYS A 85 -6.88 -6.24 -2.00
C CYS A 85 -5.79 -7.11 -1.36
N THR A 86 -6.13 -7.78 -0.27
CA THR A 86 -5.23 -8.68 0.46
C THR A 86 -4.59 -9.73 -0.45
N ASN A 87 -5.31 -10.26 -1.43
CA ASN A 87 -4.78 -11.24 -2.38
C ASN A 87 -3.63 -10.68 -3.23
N HIS A 88 -3.75 -9.44 -3.72
CA HIS A 88 -2.69 -8.80 -4.50
C HIS A 88 -1.49 -8.46 -3.64
N TYR A 89 -1.70 -8.03 -2.40
CA TYR A 89 -0.60 -7.77 -1.47
C TYR A 89 0.15 -9.02 -1.09
N VAL A 90 -0.57 -10.10 -0.73
CA VAL A 90 0.05 -11.39 -0.47
C VAL A 90 0.83 -11.84 -1.70
N LYS A 91 0.27 -11.74 -2.91
CA LYS A 91 1.00 -12.04 -4.15
C LYS A 91 2.27 -11.20 -4.32
N ASN A 92 2.22 -9.90 -4.05
CA ASN A 92 3.38 -9.00 -4.13
C ASN A 92 4.45 -9.37 -3.12
N ILE A 93 4.08 -9.69 -1.88
CA ILE A 93 5.01 -10.17 -0.86
C ILE A 93 5.63 -11.50 -1.27
N LEU A 94 4.82 -12.46 -1.73
CA LEU A 94 5.33 -13.75 -2.22
C LEU A 94 6.32 -13.57 -3.37
N ASN A 95 6.05 -12.64 -4.29
CA ASN A 95 6.95 -12.34 -5.41
C ASN A 95 8.26 -11.70 -4.91
N HIS A 96 8.19 -10.73 -4.00
CA HIS A 96 9.38 -10.12 -3.39
C HIS A 96 10.22 -11.15 -2.63
N VAL A 97 9.58 -11.97 -1.80
CA VAL A 97 10.28 -13.03 -1.06
C VAL A 97 10.95 -14.02 -2.01
N LYS A 98 10.27 -14.46 -3.07
CA LYS A 98 10.87 -15.31 -4.11
C LYS A 98 12.04 -14.64 -4.83
N HIS A 99 11.98 -13.33 -5.06
CA HIS A 99 13.05 -12.57 -5.69
C HIS A 99 14.32 -12.53 -4.81
N TYR A 100 14.17 -12.33 -3.50
CA TYR A 100 15.31 -12.28 -2.56
C TYR A 100 15.83 -13.66 -2.10
N TYR A 101 15.00 -14.69 -2.24
CA TYR A 101 15.33 -16.08 -1.87
C TYR A 101 15.03 -17.03 -3.04
N PRO A 102 15.66 -16.85 -4.21
CA PRO A 102 15.34 -17.63 -5.42
C PRO A 102 15.67 -19.12 -5.25
N ASP A 103 16.77 -19.42 -4.54
CA ASP A 103 17.26 -20.78 -4.33
C ASP A 103 16.86 -21.36 -2.97
N ASP A 104 16.50 -20.51 -2.00
CA ASP A 104 16.05 -20.92 -0.66
C ASP A 104 14.52 -20.93 -0.56
N LYS A 105 13.92 -21.93 -1.22
CA LYS A 105 12.46 -22.13 -1.23
C LYS A 105 11.87 -22.34 0.17
N LYS A 106 12.65 -22.89 1.11
CA LYS A 106 12.19 -23.19 2.47
C LYS A 106 12.02 -21.91 3.27
N THR A 107 13.04 -21.04 3.26
CA THR A 107 12.96 -19.72 3.89
C THR A 107 11.91 -18.85 3.22
N ALA A 108 11.84 -18.87 1.88
CA ALA A 108 10.82 -18.14 1.13
C ALA A 108 9.39 -18.55 1.54
N PHE A 109 9.14 -19.86 1.65
CA PHE A 109 7.84 -20.39 2.09
C PHE A 109 7.54 -20.07 3.56
N TYR A 110 8.54 -20.09 4.43
CA TYR A 110 8.38 -19.74 5.84
C TYR A 110 8.00 -18.27 6.02
N ILE A 111 8.76 -17.34 5.42
CA ILE A 111 8.48 -15.89 5.48
C ILE A 111 7.09 -15.60 4.93
N ALA A 112 6.74 -16.19 3.79
CA ALA A 112 5.40 -16.10 3.20
C ALA A 112 4.27 -16.45 4.18
N ARG A 113 4.41 -17.58 4.89
CA ARG A 113 3.43 -18.00 5.89
C ARG A 113 3.39 -17.07 7.10
N CYS A 114 4.55 -16.64 7.58
CA CYS A 114 4.63 -15.68 8.69
C CYS A 114 3.90 -14.38 8.36
N VAL A 115 4.04 -13.86 7.14
CA VAL A 115 3.32 -12.66 6.71
C VAL A 115 1.82 -12.92 6.51
N GLY A 116 1.45 -14.09 6.00
CA GLY A 116 0.04 -14.49 5.90
C GLY A 116 -0.68 -14.45 7.26
N LEU A 117 -0.02 -14.87 8.33
CA LEU A 117 -0.59 -14.87 9.69
C LEU A 117 -0.94 -13.48 10.22
N VAL A 118 -0.30 -12.41 9.72
CA VAL A 118 -0.62 -11.03 10.12
C VAL A 118 -2.04 -10.64 9.77
N PHE A 119 -2.59 -11.19 8.68
CA PHE A 119 -3.94 -10.86 8.23
C PHE A 119 -5.04 -11.37 9.16
N GLU A 120 -4.72 -12.38 9.98
CA GLU A 120 -5.64 -12.93 10.98
C GLU A 120 -5.48 -12.24 12.35
N MET A 121 -4.45 -11.40 12.53
CA MET A 121 -4.21 -10.69 13.78
C MET A 121 -5.12 -9.46 13.88
N ASN A 122 -5.82 -9.33 15.00
CA ASN A 122 -6.71 -8.19 15.29
C ASN A 122 -6.18 -7.28 16.41
N ASN A 123 -5.01 -7.58 16.96
CA ASN A 123 -4.38 -6.84 18.05
C ASN A 123 -3.09 -6.15 17.57
N TYR A 124 -3.03 -4.83 17.72
CA TYR A 124 -1.88 -4.03 17.29
C TYR A 124 -0.58 -4.43 17.99
N GLU A 125 -0.62 -4.74 19.29
CA GLU A 125 0.58 -5.14 20.03
C GLU A 125 1.10 -6.51 19.57
N GLU A 126 0.19 -7.42 19.19
CA GLU A 126 0.57 -8.71 18.58
C GLU A 126 1.21 -8.52 17.20
N ILE A 127 0.64 -7.64 16.35
CA ILE A 127 1.22 -7.30 15.04
C ILE A 127 2.62 -6.69 15.21
N LYS A 128 2.78 -5.78 16.17
CA LYS A 128 4.06 -5.14 16.48
C LYS A 128 5.09 -6.13 16.99
N HIS A 129 4.69 -7.04 17.88
CA HIS A 129 5.55 -8.11 18.38
C HIS A 129 5.97 -9.05 17.26
N TRP A 130 5.03 -9.49 16.43
CA TRP A 130 5.28 -10.29 15.24
C TRP A 130 6.28 -9.61 14.30
N PHE A 131 6.12 -8.32 14.01
CA PHE A 131 7.00 -7.58 13.11
C PHE A 131 8.43 -7.52 13.65
N LYS A 132 8.58 -7.32 14.97
CA LYS A 132 9.89 -7.35 15.64
C LYS A 132 10.56 -8.73 15.52
N LEU A 133 9.81 -9.81 15.75
CA LEU A 133 10.34 -11.18 15.62
C LEU A 133 10.74 -11.50 14.18
N LEU A 134 9.88 -11.18 13.21
CA LEU A 134 10.17 -11.40 11.79
C LEU A 134 11.43 -10.62 11.38
N SER A 135 11.52 -9.33 11.76
CA SER A 135 12.68 -8.50 11.47
C SER A 135 13.94 -9.08 12.10
N THR A 136 13.85 -9.51 13.37
CA THR A 136 14.99 -10.13 14.07
C THR A 136 15.46 -11.38 13.33
N MET A 137 14.55 -12.26 12.91
CA MET A 137 14.88 -13.49 12.19
C MET A 137 15.47 -13.22 10.80
N ILE A 138 14.90 -12.29 10.03
CA ILE A 138 15.43 -11.94 8.70
C ILE A 138 16.83 -11.33 8.82
N LEU A 139 17.06 -10.55 9.88
CA LEU A 139 18.32 -9.83 10.09
C LEU A 139 19.35 -10.64 10.90
N SER A 140 18.96 -11.69 11.63
CA SER A 140 19.84 -12.42 12.55
C SER A 140 20.90 -13.27 11.86
N ASP A 141 20.66 -13.73 10.63
CA ASP A 141 21.59 -14.58 9.87
C ASP A 141 22.27 -13.87 8.70
N LYS A 142 22.05 -12.55 8.53
CA LYS A 142 22.68 -11.75 7.46
C LYS A 142 23.68 -10.68 7.93
N SER A 143 23.97 -10.60 9.24
CA SER A 143 25.18 -9.93 9.73
C SER A 143 26.34 -10.93 9.71
N THR A 144 27.05 -11.13 8.59
CA THR A 144 28.41 -10.57 8.50
C THR A 144 29.02 -10.43 7.10
N GLU A 145 28.41 -10.89 6.00
CA GLU A 145 29.10 -10.91 4.69
C GLU A 145 28.49 -10.02 3.58
N MET A 146 27.16 -9.89 3.47
CA MET A 146 26.56 -9.11 2.38
C MET A 146 26.58 -7.58 2.59
N CYS A 147 26.67 -7.09 3.84
CA CYS A 147 26.81 -5.65 4.10
C CYS A 147 28.21 -5.10 3.79
N LYS A 148 29.21 -5.96 3.50
CA LYS A 148 30.53 -5.49 3.04
C LYS A 148 30.58 -5.22 1.54
N TYR A 149 29.81 -5.94 0.73
CA TYR A 149 29.77 -5.74 -0.72
C TYR A 149 28.82 -4.62 -1.17
N GLY A 150 27.80 -4.28 -0.36
CA GLY A 150 26.89 -3.16 -0.67
C GLY A 150 27.48 -1.76 -0.49
N ASN A 151 28.64 -1.64 0.18
CA ASN A 151 29.33 -0.36 0.39
C ASN A 151 30.41 -0.06 -0.66
N GLU A 152 30.69 -0.97 -1.60
CA GLU A 152 31.69 -0.74 -2.66
C GLU A 152 31.08 -0.50 -4.04
N ILE A 153 29.76 -0.60 -4.21
CA ILE A 153 29.08 -0.25 -5.46
C ILE A 153 27.78 0.50 -5.16
N ILE A 154 27.90 1.74 -4.69
CA ILE A 154 26.84 2.73 -4.84
C ILE A 154 27.41 3.83 -5.76
N PRO A 155 27.09 3.83 -7.07
CA PRO A 155 27.12 5.06 -7.82
C PRO A 155 26.10 5.99 -7.15
N THR A 156 26.59 7.03 -6.50
CA THR A 156 25.78 8.14 -6.02
C THR A 156 25.04 8.74 -7.20
N ASN A 157 23.79 8.34 -7.40
CA ASN A 157 22.72 9.12 -8.05
C ASN A 157 21.47 8.24 -8.15
N GLU A 158 20.70 8.14 -7.07
CA GLU A 158 19.26 7.98 -7.17
C GLU A 158 18.63 8.38 -5.83
N GLN A 159 17.95 9.53 -5.86
CA GLN A 159 17.15 10.04 -4.75
C GLN A 159 15.96 9.10 -4.58
N TRP A 160 15.99 8.31 -3.50
CA TRP A 160 14.83 7.56 -3.05
C TRP A 160 13.78 8.54 -2.50
N ILE A 161 12.81 8.88 -3.34
CA ILE A 161 11.54 9.47 -2.91
C ILE A 161 10.68 8.31 -2.39
N ILE A 162 10.49 8.26 -1.07
CA ILE A 162 9.40 7.53 -0.41
C ILE A 162 8.30 8.55 -0.11
#